data_AF-A0A7S1AMY0-F1
#
_entry.id   AF-A0A7S1AMY0-F1
#
_cell.length_a   1.000
_cell.length_b   1.000
_cell.length_c   1.000
_cell.angle_alpha   90.00
_cell.angle_beta   90.00
_cell.angle_gamma   90.00
#
_symmetry.space_group_name_H-M   'P 1'
#
loop_
_entity.id
_entity.type
_entity.pdbx_description
1 polymer ?
#
loop_
_entity_poly.entity_id
_entity_poly.type
_entity_poly.pdbx_seq_one_letter_code
_entity_poly.pdbx_strand_id
1 'polypeptide(L)'
;VMDTFRRAVREVPKSGEVWCEGARIFLNPLCAHFNLQRAHRCLAFAVHFTPQYGDSFLESLRLRCLLAIQHRLRSDPLAIGFLSGNSPNCSPKCRIHVASLVAKRVHDAVMSELKTGSFNFDESHVNGDTPHLDVPCTYADPNYGFLWFWCRESARSRPCAVLQRMREEVVCDLTATTLWTYVWALACCLFDIRHSATDAALAMQDFATGSLKVSRCFANGTGSLSRSERRRLIFGSDILSV
;
A
#
# COMPACT_ATOMS: atom_id res chain seq x y z
N VAL A 1 7.58 2.53 17.02
CA VAL A 1 6.38 2.44 16.15
C VAL A 1 5.38 1.40 16.64
N MET A 2 5.73 0.11 16.73
CA MET A 2 4.75 -0.92 17.15
C MET A 2 4.23 -0.77 18.57
N ASP A 3 5.06 -0.39 19.53
CA ASP A 3 4.58 -0.19 20.91
C ASP A 3 3.63 1.02 21.00
N THR A 4 3.91 2.07 20.24
CA THR A 4 3.01 3.22 20.08
C THR A 4 1.67 2.79 19.50
N PHE A 5 1.68 2.02 18.41
CA PHE A 5 0.45 1.51 17.80
C PHE A 5 -0.35 0.62 18.77
N ARG A 6 0.30 -0.30 19.48
CA ARG A 6 -0.35 -1.16 20.48
C ARG A 6 -0.98 -0.35 21.61
N ARG A 7 -0.31 0.69 22.09
CA ARG A 7 -0.85 1.60 23.10
C ARG A 7 -2.05 2.36 22.55
N ALA A 8 -1.94 2.95 21.36
CA ALA A 8 -3.05 3.67 20.73
C ALA A 8 -4.30 2.79 20.57
N VAL A 9 -4.15 1.54 20.11
CA VAL A 9 -5.28 0.60 20.01
C VAL A 9 -5.90 0.27 21.37
N ARG A 10 -5.12 0.21 22.45
CA ARG A 10 -5.65 -0.02 23.80
C ARG A 10 -6.46 1.17 24.32
N GLU A 11 -5.98 2.38 24.06
CA GLU A 11 -6.64 3.62 24.51
C GLU A 11 -7.89 3.94 23.68
N VAL A 12 -7.83 3.76 22.35
CA VAL A 12 -8.93 4.11 21.42
C VAL A 12 -9.22 2.98 20.42
N PRO A 13 -9.70 1.81 20.88
CA PRO A 13 -9.85 0.60 20.06
C PRO A 13 -10.89 0.70 18.95
N LYS A 14 -11.71 1.75 18.91
CA LYS A 14 -12.74 1.98 17.90
C LYS A 14 -12.39 3.11 16.93
N SER A 15 -11.22 3.75 17.05
CA SER A 15 -10.79 4.78 16.09
C SER A 15 -10.28 4.12 14.81
N GLY A 16 -10.94 4.35 13.67
CA GLY A 16 -10.43 3.84 12.40
C GLY A 16 -9.23 4.61 11.89
N GLU A 17 -8.95 5.82 12.37
CA GLU A 17 -7.70 6.52 12.15
C GLU A 17 -6.53 5.71 12.72
N VAL A 18 -6.64 5.27 13.99
CA VAL A 18 -5.62 4.43 14.62
C VAL A 18 -5.46 3.11 13.88
N TRP A 19 -6.56 2.46 13.50
CA TRP A 19 -6.48 1.22 12.73
C TRP A 19 -5.90 1.42 11.32
N CYS A 20 -6.25 2.51 10.64
CA CYS A 20 -5.73 2.84 9.31
C CYS A 20 -4.22 3.16 9.37
N GLU A 21 -3.75 3.87 10.39
CA GLU A 21 -2.31 4.05 10.64
C GLU A 21 -1.62 2.71 10.94
N GLY A 22 -2.29 1.83 11.68
CA GLY A 22 -1.86 0.43 11.83
C GLY A 22 -1.66 -0.26 10.48
N ALA A 23 -2.63 -0.10 9.57
CA ALA A 23 -2.52 -0.64 8.21
C ALA A 23 -1.33 -0.04 7.45
N ARG A 24 -1.11 1.27 7.51
CA ARG A 24 0.05 1.94 6.88
C ARG A 24 1.39 1.38 7.39
N ILE A 25 1.50 1.08 8.68
CA ILE A 25 2.70 0.42 9.24
C ILE A 25 2.91 -0.96 8.59
N PHE A 26 1.83 -1.74 8.42
CA PHE A 26 1.89 -3.07 7.81
C PHE A 26 2.00 -3.05 6.28
N LEU A 27 1.61 -1.96 5.63
CA LEU A 27 1.77 -1.73 4.20
C LEU A 27 3.13 -1.15 3.85
N ASN A 28 3.92 -0.65 4.81
CA ASN A 28 5.23 -0.10 4.53
C ASN A 28 6.24 -1.19 4.14
N PRO A 29 6.73 -1.24 2.89
CA PRO A 29 7.67 -2.27 2.43
C PRO A 29 9.06 -2.14 3.06
N LEU A 30 9.39 -0.98 3.65
CA LEU A 30 10.64 -0.75 4.38
C LEU A 30 10.52 -1.07 5.88
N CYS A 31 9.31 -1.39 6.36
CA CYS A 31 9.12 -1.74 7.77
C CYS A 31 9.36 -3.23 7.98
N ALA A 32 10.09 -3.58 9.05
CA ALA A 32 10.26 -4.97 9.50
C ALA A 32 8.93 -5.68 9.82
N HIS A 33 7.82 -4.94 9.88
CA HIS A 33 6.49 -5.46 10.12
C HIS A 33 5.63 -5.58 8.86
N PHE A 34 6.16 -5.28 7.66
CA PHE A 34 5.44 -5.41 6.40
C PHE A 34 4.67 -6.74 6.32
N ASN A 35 3.34 -6.67 6.22
CA ASN A 35 2.47 -7.83 6.24
C ASN A 35 1.06 -7.49 5.74
N LEU A 36 0.73 -7.93 4.52
CA LEU A 36 -0.57 -7.64 3.90
C LEU A 36 -1.77 -8.18 4.68
N GLN A 37 -1.64 -9.33 5.35
CA GLN A 37 -2.73 -9.92 6.13
C GLN A 37 -3.03 -9.10 7.39
N ARG A 38 -2.00 -8.56 8.05
CA ARG A 38 -2.16 -7.64 9.18
C ARG A 38 -2.75 -6.31 8.73
N ALA A 39 -2.29 -5.78 7.61
CA ALA A 39 -2.88 -4.59 6.98
C ALA A 39 -4.38 -4.79 6.69
N HIS A 40 -4.74 -5.94 6.10
CA HIS A 40 -6.13 -6.30 5.84
C HIS A 40 -6.98 -6.28 7.11
N ARG A 41 -6.52 -6.91 8.19
CA ARG A 41 -7.24 -6.90 9.48
C ARG A 41 -7.42 -5.49 10.03
N CYS A 42 -6.37 -4.67 9.97
CA CYS A 42 -6.43 -3.28 10.38
C CYS A 42 -7.48 -2.49 9.58
N LEU A 43 -7.49 -2.62 8.25
CA LEU A 43 -8.46 -1.91 7.41
C LEU A 43 -9.89 -2.43 7.61
N ALA A 44 -10.06 -3.73 7.84
CA ALA A 44 -11.35 -4.29 8.21
C ALA A 44 -11.89 -3.67 9.51
N PHE A 45 -11.04 -3.53 10.55
CA PHE A 45 -11.43 -2.83 11.78
C PHE A 45 -11.69 -1.34 11.56
N ALA A 46 -10.88 -0.66 10.75
CA ALA A 46 -11.08 0.76 10.45
C ALA A 46 -12.45 1.02 9.80
N VAL A 47 -12.78 0.26 8.75
CA VAL A 47 -14.06 0.37 8.04
C VAL A 47 -15.22 -0.08 8.92
N HIS A 48 -15.03 -1.11 9.75
CA HIS A 48 -16.09 -1.60 10.64
C HIS A 48 -16.45 -0.59 11.74
N PHE A 49 -15.45 0.00 12.41
CA PHE A 49 -15.69 0.91 13.54
C PHE A 49 -15.98 2.35 13.11
N THR A 50 -15.33 2.84 12.05
CA THR A 50 -15.53 4.22 11.55
C THR A 50 -15.60 4.22 10.02
N PRO A 51 -16.70 3.71 9.42
CA PRO A 51 -16.84 3.68 7.97
C PRO A 51 -16.76 5.08 7.33
N GLN A 52 -17.08 6.13 8.07
CA GLN A 52 -17.04 7.52 7.58
C GLN A 52 -15.60 8.08 7.39
N TYR A 53 -14.57 7.38 7.88
CA TYR A 53 -13.17 7.77 7.68
C TYR A 53 -12.67 7.33 6.30
N GLY A 54 -12.66 8.25 5.34
CA GLY A 54 -12.43 7.93 3.94
C GLY A 54 -11.02 7.41 3.61
N ASP A 55 -10.00 7.74 4.40
CA ASP A 55 -8.63 7.31 4.13
C ASP A 55 -8.48 5.78 4.17
N SER A 56 -9.30 5.07 4.97
CA SER A 56 -9.25 3.60 5.00
C SER A 56 -9.60 2.98 3.65
N PHE A 57 -10.41 3.65 2.81
CA PHE A 57 -10.72 3.17 1.46
C PHE A 57 -9.54 3.34 0.50
N LEU A 58 -8.77 4.42 0.62
CA LEU A 58 -7.54 4.58 -0.18
C LEU A 58 -6.53 3.49 0.17
N GLU A 59 -6.29 3.25 1.46
CA GLU A 59 -5.37 2.19 1.89
C GLU A 59 -5.90 0.80 1.54
N SER A 60 -7.23 0.61 1.46
CA SER A 60 -7.84 -0.63 0.97
C SER A 60 -7.59 -0.84 -0.53
N LEU A 61 -7.65 0.22 -1.35
CA LEU A 61 -7.26 0.14 -2.77
C LEU A 61 -5.78 -0.24 -2.91
N ARG A 62 -4.91 0.38 -2.12
CA ARG A 62 -3.47 0.03 -2.09
C ARG A 62 -3.26 -1.43 -1.71
N LEU A 63 -3.90 -1.89 -0.63
CA LEU A 63 -3.82 -3.30 -0.21
C LEU A 63 -4.30 -4.25 -1.32
N ARG A 64 -5.42 -3.96 -1.98
CA ARG A 64 -5.95 -4.79 -3.09
C ARG A 64 -4.96 -4.90 -4.24
N CYS A 65 -4.33 -3.80 -4.64
CA CYS A 65 -3.26 -3.80 -5.63
C CYS A 65 -2.09 -4.70 -5.20
N LEU A 66 -1.62 -4.56 -3.96
CA LEU A 66 -0.50 -5.37 -3.45
C LEU A 66 -0.85 -6.86 -3.32
N LEU A 67 -2.10 -7.20 -3.00
CA LEU A 67 -2.57 -8.58 -2.99
C LEU A 67 -2.61 -9.17 -4.41
N ALA A 68 -3.04 -8.41 -5.42
CA ALA A 68 -2.99 -8.82 -6.83
C ALA A 68 -1.54 -9.03 -7.30
N ILE A 69 -0.62 -8.13 -6.95
CA ILE A 69 0.82 -8.30 -7.20
C ILE A 69 1.35 -9.57 -6.51
N GLN A 70 1.00 -9.79 -5.24
CA GLN A 70 1.41 -10.98 -4.50
C GLN A 70 0.89 -12.26 -5.14
N HIS A 71 -0.35 -12.25 -5.63
CA HIS A 71 -0.92 -13.38 -6.36
C HIS A 71 -0.09 -13.67 -7.62
N ARG A 72 0.25 -12.66 -8.42
CA ARG A 72 1.09 -12.82 -9.61
C ARG A 72 2.48 -13.36 -9.32
N LEU A 73 3.12 -12.89 -8.24
CA LEU A 73 4.39 -13.43 -7.78
C LEU A 73 4.29 -14.92 -7.45
N ARG A 74 3.22 -15.35 -6.78
CA ARG A 74 2.98 -16.77 -6.45
C ARG A 74 2.65 -17.62 -7.68
N SER A 75 1.98 -17.03 -8.66
CA SER A 75 1.57 -17.69 -9.90
C SER A 75 2.66 -17.69 -10.98
N ASP A 76 3.80 -17.01 -10.77
CA ASP A 76 4.92 -17.04 -11.71
C ASP A 76 5.48 -18.47 -11.83
N PRO A 77 5.67 -19.02 -13.05
CA PRO A 77 6.16 -20.37 -13.25
C PRO A 77 7.51 -20.66 -12.57
N LEU A 78 8.41 -19.68 -12.50
CA LEU A 78 9.69 -19.84 -11.79
C LEU A 78 9.48 -19.89 -10.29
N ALA A 79 8.57 -19.09 -9.74
CA ALA A 79 8.23 -19.15 -8.33
C ALA A 79 7.60 -20.50 -7.96
N ILE A 80 6.64 -20.97 -8.76
CA ILE A 80 6.00 -22.28 -8.56
C ILE A 80 7.05 -23.39 -8.61
N GLY A 81 7.87 -23.43 -9.66
CA GLY A 81 8.90 -24.46 -9.82
C GLY A 81 9.93 -24.44 -8.68
N PHE A 82 10.34 -23.25 -8.24
CA PHE A 82 11.31 -23.10 -7.16
C PHE A 82 10.75 -23.49 -5.79
N LEU A 83 9.51 -23.08 -5.48
CA LEU A 83 8.87 -23.34 -4.19
C LEU A 83 8.32 -24.77 -4.06
N SER A 84 7.94 -25.39 -5.19
CA SER A 84 7.45 -26.78 -5.22
C SER A 84 8.59 -27.79 -5.27
N GLY A 85 9.77 -27.38 -5.74
CA GLY A 85 10.95 -28.22 -5.71
C GLY A 85 11.39 -28.47 -4.26
N ASN A 86 11.41 -29.73 -3.84
CA ASN A 86 12.09 -30.18 -2.61
C ASN A 86 13.62 -30.01 -2.75
N SER A 87 14.11 -28.80 -3.00
CA SER A 87 15.53 -28.47 -3.03
C SER A 87 15.87 -27.69 -1.75
N PRO A 88 15.90 -28.36 -0.57
CA PRO A 88 16.20 -27.74 0.71
C PRO A 88 17.62 -27.15 0.79
N ASN A 89 18.45 -27.34 -0.25
CA ASN A 89 19.85 -26.94 -0.30
C ASN A 89 20.18 -25.83 -1.33
N CYS A 90 19.19 -25.14 -1.93
CA CYS A 90 19.51 -23.95 -2.73
C CYS A 90 20.15 -22.89 -1.84
N SER A 91 21.36 -22.47 -2.22
CA SER A 91 22.11 -21.45 -1.47
C SER A 91 21.32 -20.13 -1.36
N PRO A 92 21.55 -19.31 -0.32
CA PRO A 92 20.90 -18.00 -0.20
C PRO A 92 21.04 -17.14 -1.47
N LYS A 93 22.17 -17.23 -2.17
CA LYS A 93 22.41 -16.52 -3.44
C LYS A 93 21.47 -16.98 -4.55
N CYS A 94 21.26 -18.29 -4.67
CA CYS A 94 20.35 -18.88 -5.66
C CYS A 94 18.90 -18.42 -5.42
N ARG A 95 18.46 -18.38 -4.15
CA ARG A 95 17.13 -17.88 -3.76
C ARG A 95 16.94 -16.39 -4.09
N ILE A 96 17.91 -15.54 -3.76
CA ILE A 96 17.89 -14.10 -4.08
C ILE A 96 17.82 -13.88 -5.59
N HIS A 97 18.58 -14.66 -6.37
CA HIS A 97 18.58 -14.56 -7.82
C HIS A 97 17.22 -14.94 -8.45
N VAL A 98 16.61 -16.03 -8.00
CA VAL A 98 15.27 -16.42 -8.48
C VAL A 98 14.24 -15.37 -8.09
N ALA A 99 14.27 -14.90 -6.84
CA ALA A 99 13.37 -13.85 -6.37
C ALA A 99 13.49 -12.57 -7.19
N SER A 100 14.70 -12.15 -7.57
CA SER A 100 14.91 -10.92 -8.35
C SER A 100 14.44 -11.05 -9.79
N LEU A 101 14.59 -12.22 -10.40
CA LEU A 101 14.04 -12.50 -11.73
C LEU A 101 12.51 -12.48 -11.72
N VAL A 102 11.88 -13.16 -10.75
CA VAL A 102 10.42 -13.18 -10.60
C VAL A 102 9.89 -11.78 -10.30
N ALA A 103 10.52 -11.06 -9.37
CA ALA A 103 10.17 -9.68 -9.03
C ALA A 103 10.24 -8.77 -10.25
N LYS A 104 11.31 -8.86 -11.06
CA LYS A 104 11.46 -8.06 -12.28
C LYS A 104 10.36 -8.33 -13.31
N ARG A 105 10.06 -9.60 -13.57
CA ARG A 105 8.98 -9.97 -14.52
C ARG A 105 7.63 -9.43 -14.08
N VAL A 106 7.27 -9.63 -12.81
CA VAL A 106 6.00 -9.14 -12.26
C VAL A 106 5.97 -7.62 -12.22
N HIS A 107 7.07 -6.96 -11.84
CA HIS A 107 7.20 -5.51 -11.88
C HIS A 107 6.92 -4.96 -13.28
N ASP A 108 7.59 -5.49 -14.31
CA ASP A 108 7.49 -4.98 -15.68
C ASP A 108 6.07 -5.17 -16.24
N ALA A 109 5.44 -6.33 -15.97
CA ALA A 109 4.07 -6.60 -16.34
C ALA A 109 3.08 -5.64 -15.65
N VAL A 110 3.18 -5.49 -14.32
CA VAL A 110 2.29 -4.62 -13.53
C VAL A 110 2.49 -3.15 -13.89
N MET A 111 3.73 -2.71 -14.09
CA MET A 111 4.05 -1.36 -14.54
C MET A 111 3.41 -1.04 -15.89
N SER A 112 3.46 -1.99 -16.84
CA SER A 112 2.79 -1.85 -18.14
C SER A 112 1.28 -1.68 -17.97
N GLU A 113 0.65 -2.57 -17.22
CA GLU A 113 -0.81 -2.56 -17.00
C GLU A 113 -1.31 -1.34 -16.24
N LEU A 114 -0.54 -0.84 -15.26
CA LEU A 114 -0.87 0.38 -14.53
C LEU A 114 -0.82 1.60 -15.46
N LYS A 115 0.14 1.65 -16.38
CA LYS A 115 0.27 2.74 -17.38
C LYS A 115 -0.82 2.70 -18.45
N THR A 116 -1.25 1.51 -18.85
CA THR A 116 -2.34 1.34 -19.82
C THR A 116 -3.74 1.37 -19.18
N GLY A 117 -3.82 1.35 -17.85
CA GLY A 117 -5.08 1.29 -17.11
C GLY A 117 -5.77 -0.08 -17.15
N SER A 118 -5.09 -1.14 -17.59
CA SER A 118 -5.64 -2.50 -17.67
C SER A 118 -5.44 -3.32 -16.40
N PHE A 119 -4.72 -2.78 -15.40
CA PHE A 119 -4.46 -3.49 -14.15
C PHE A 119 -5.74 -3.71 -13.34
N ASN A 120 -6.04 -4.97 -13.01
CA ASN A 120 -7.21 -5.34 -12.22
C ASN A 120 -6.87 -5.39 -10.72
N PHE A 121 -7.45 -4.46 -9.95
CA PHE A 121 -7.23 -4.38 -8.50
C PHE A 121 -7.89 -5.55 -7.73
N ASP A 122 -8.85 -6.26 -8.33
CA ASP A 122 -9.64 -7.30 -7.68
C ASP A 122 -9.19 -8.73 -8.03
N GLU A 123 -8.05 -8.90 -8.71
CA GLU A 123 -7.57 -10.18 -9.25
C GLU A 123 -7.19 -11.24 -8.18
N SER A 124 -7.02 -10.84 -6.91
CA SER A 124 -6.50 -11.71 -5.85
C SER A 124 -7.54 -12.50 -5.03
N HIS A 125 -8.81 -12.43 -5.40
CA HIS A 125 -9.88 -13.03 -4.60
C HIS A 125 -10.05 -14.54 -4.85
N VAL A 126 -9.32 -15.33 -4.05
CA VAL A 126 -9.45 -16.80 -4.04
C VAL A 126 -10.83 -17.28 -3.53
N ASN A 127 -11.63 -16.44 -2.86
CA ASN A 127 -12.88 -16.87 -2.20
C ASN A 127 -14.13 -15.99 -2.45
N GLY A 128 -14.21 -15.16 -3.50
CA GLY A 128 -15.48 -14.56 -3.99
C GLY A 128 -16.29 -13.62 -3.08
N ASP A 129 -16.04 -13.55 -1.76
CA ASP A 129 -16.96 -12.97 -0.78
C ASP A 129 -16.69 -11.49 -0.43
N THR A 130 -15.62 -10.90 -0.96
CA THR A 130 -15.31 -9.50 -0.65
C THR A 130 -15.90 -8.58 -1.73
N PRO A 131 -16.92 -7.76 -1.42
CA PRO A 131 -17.56 -6.90 -2.42
C PRO A 131 -16.57 -5.89 -2.98
N HIS A 132 -16.79 -5.45 -4.24
CA HIS A 132 -16.05 -4.32 -4.83
C HIS A 132 -16.12 -3.11 -3.87
N LEU A 133 -15.02 -2.38 -3.67
CA LEU A 133 -14.96 -1.28 -2.66
C LEU A 133 -16.02 -0.19 -2.89
N ASP A 134 -16.55 -0.06 -4.11
CA ASP A 134 -17.59 0.92 -4.43
C ASP A 134 -18.82 0.81 -3.53
N VAL A 135 -19.31 -0.42 -3.29
CA VAL A 135 -20.54 -0.64 -2.51
C VAL A 135 -20.35 -0.21 -1.05
N PRO A 136 -19.37 -0.74 -0.29
CA PRO A 136 -19.15 -0.30 1.08
C PRO A 136 -18.74 1.17 1.16
N CYS A 137 -17.99 1.72 0.18
CA CYS A 137 -17.65 3.14 0.15
C CYS A 137 -18.88 4.03 -0.06
N THR A 138 -19.77 3.64 -0.97
CA THR A 138 -21.01 4.40 -1.21
C THR A 138 -21.94 4.34 -0.01
N TYR A 139 -22.08 3.17 0.63
CA TYR A 139 -22.91 3.03 1.81
C TYR A 139 -22.34 3.75 3.04
N ALA A 140 -21.01 3.73 3.19
CA ALA A 140 -20.32 4.40 4.28
C ALA A 140 -20.41 5.92 4.21
N ASP A 141 -20.64 6.48 3.01
CA ASP A 141 -20.63 7.90 2.68
C ASP A 141 -19.54 8.69 3.43
N PRO A 142 -18.23 8.39 3.18
CA PRO A 142 -17.17 9.00 3.95
C PRO A 142 -17.19 10.52 3.87
N ASN A 143 -17.06 11.16 5.02
CA ASN A 143 -17.18 12.61 5.12
C ASN A 143 -15.97 13.28 5.75
N TYR A 144 -14.97 12.50 6.19
CA TYR A 144 -13.72 13.01 6.72
C TYR A 144 -12.54 12.09 6.38
N GLY A 145 -11.33 12.62 6.55
CA GLY A 145 -10.09 11.97 6.16
C GLY A 145 -9.28 12.87 5.25
N PHE A 146 -7.98 12.92 5.50
CA PHE A 146 -7.12 13.86 4.80
C PHE A 146 -6.94 13.47 3.32
N LEU A 147 -6.70 12.19 3.06
CA LEU A 147 -6.61 11.65 1.70
C LEU A 147 -7.97 11.64 1.01
N TRP A 148 -9.04 11.42 1.78
CA TRP A 148 -10.40 11.58 1.28
C TRP A 148 -10.64 12.97 0.72
N PHE A 149 -10.33 14.01 1.50
CA PHE A 149 -10.48 15.39 1.05
C PHE A 149 -9.54 15.76 -0.09
N TRP A 150 -8.33 15.19 -0.14
CA TRP A 150 -7.43 15.36 -1.28
C TRP A 150 -8.08 14.90 -2.59
N CYS A 151 -8.73 13.73 -2.57
CA CYS A 151 -9.40 13.17 -3.75
C CYS A 151 -10.79 13.78 -4.00
N ARG A 152 -11.35 14.53 -3.05
CA ARG A 152 -12.68 15.11 -3.17
C ARG A 152 -12.63 16.54 -3.73
N GLU A 153 -12.96 16.69 -5.01
CA GLU A 153 -13.00 18.00 -5.68
C GLU A 153 -14.05 18.97 -5.12
N SER A 154 -15.20 18.46 -4.68
CA SER A 154 -16.28 19.30 -4.15
C SER A 154 -17.12 18.57 -3.12
N ALA A 155 -17.86 19.32 -2.30
CA ALA A 155 -18.79 18.77 -1.31
C ALA A 155 -19.92 17.90 -1.91
N ARG A 156 -20.16 17.98 -3.22
CA ARG A 156 -21.18 17.20 -3.94
C ARG A 156 -20.59 16.00 -4.69
N SER A 157 -19.29 15.75 -4.57
CA SER A 157 -18.65 14.60 -5.22
C SER A 157 -19.22 13.31 -4.65
N ARG A 158 -19.68 12.42 -5.53
CA ARG A 158 -20.18 11.09 -5.13
C ARG A 158 -19.02 10.21 -4.60
N PRO A 159 -19.24 9.33 -3.61
CA PRO A 159 -18.20 8.46 -3.08
C PRO A 159 -17.46 7.64 -4.15
N CYS A 160 -18.18 7.10 -5.15
CA CYS A 160 -17.57 6.36 -6.26
C CYS A 160 -16.60 7.21 -7.10
N ALA A 161 -16.90 8.50 -7.32
CA ALA A 161 -16.01 9.40 -8.04
C ALA A 161 -14.75 9.72 -7.23
N VAL A 162 -14.89 9.89 -5.90
CA VAL A 162 -13.74 10.06 -5.00
C VAL A 162 -12.87 8.81 -5.00
N LEU A 163 -13.48 7.63 -4.93
CA LEU A 163 -12.77 6.35 -4.94
C LEU A 163 -12.02 6.11 -6.27
N GLN A 164 -12.60 6.49 -7.41
CA GLN A 164 -11.91 6.43 -8.69
C GLN A 164 -10.66 7.33 -8.72
N ARG A 165 -10.73 8.55 -8.15
CA ARG A 165 -9.54 9.41 -8.01
C ARG A 165 -8.53 8.85 -7.02
N MET A 166 -8.97 8.22 -5.92
CA MET A 166 -8.06 7.50 -5.02
C MET A 166 -7.30 6.40 -5.76
N ARG A 167 -7.97 5.68 -6.66
CA ARG A 167 -7.32 4.67 -7.52
C ARG A 167 -6.26 5.32 -8.40
N GLU A 168 -6.56 6.43 -9.06
CA GLU A 168 -5.59 7.20 -9.86
C GLU A 168 -4.39 7.69 -9.03
N GLU A 169 -4.63 8.12 -7.80
CA GLU A 169 -3.59 8.54 -6.86
C GLU A 169 -2.67 7.36 -6.49
N VAL A 170 -3.23 6.19 -6.19
CA VAL A 170 -2.46 4.96 -5.91
C VAL A 170 -1.67 4.52 -7.15
N VAL A 171 -2.28 4.52 -8.34
CA VAL A 171 -1.59 4.16 -9.60
C VAL A 171 -0.39 5.04 -9.84
N CYS A 172 -0.54 6.36 -9.68
CA CYS A 172 0.58 7.25 -9.96
C CYS A 172 1.62 7.33 -8.82
N ASP A 173 1.26 7.02 -7.57
CA ASP A 173 2.26 6.76 -6.51
C ASP A 173 3.12 5.51 -6.82
N LEU A 174 2.47 4.42 -7.25
CA LEU A 174 3.15 3.18 -7.62
C LEU A 174 4.07 3.37 -8.83
N THR A 175 3.55 3.95 -9.91
CA THR A 175 4.30 4.09 -11.17
C THR A 175 5.40 5.15 -11.12
N ALA A 176 5.37 6.10 -10.16
CA ALA A 176 6.41 7.10 -10.01
C ALA A 176 7.73 6.49 -9.52
N THR A 177 7.72 5.85 -8.35
CA THR A 177 8.97 5.34 -7.72
C THR A 177 8.76 4.13 -6.81
N THR A 178 7.55 3.84 -6.35
CA THR A 178 7.36 2.90 -5.23
C THR A 178 7.09 1.45 -5.66
N LEU A 179 6.66 1.20 -6.90
CA LEU A 179 6.26 -0.14 -7.35
C LEU A 179 7.35 -1.19 -7.16
N TRP A 180 8.59 -0.91 -7.58
CA TRP A 180 9.70 -1.85 -7.44
C TRP A 180 9.92 -2.26 -5.98
N THR A 181 9.91 -1.29 -5.06
CA THR A 181 10.09 -1.53 -3.62
C THR A 181 9.02 -2.45 -3.06
N TYR A 182 7.76 -2.26 -3.46
CA TYR A 182 6.67 -3.15 -3.07
C TYR A 182 6.82 -4.55 -3.65
N VAL A 183 7.07 -4.66 -4.95
CA VAL A 183 7.23 -5.96 -5.63
C VAL A 183 8.40 -6.73 -5.03
N TRP A 184 9.52 -6.05 -4.76
CA TRP A 184 10.70 -6.65 -4.14
C TRP A 184 10.42 -7.10 -2.70
N ALA A 185 9.79 -6.28 -1.87
CA ALA A 185 9.42 -6.66 -0.50
C ALA A 185 8.50 -7.89 -0.49
N LEU A 186 7.52 -7.94 -1.40
CA LEU A 186 6.63 -9.10 -1.55
C LEU A 186 7.39 -10.36 -2.01
N ALA A 187 8.34 -10.22 -2.94
CA ALA A 187 9.20 -11.32 -3.36
C ALA A 187 10.09 -11.80 -2.20
N CYS A 188 10.69 -10.90 -1.43
CA CYS A 188 11.45 -11.26 -0.24
C CYS A 188 10.60 -12.04 0.76
N CYS A 189 9.35 -11.63 1.00
CA CYS A 189 8.41 -12.38 1.84
C CYS A 189 8.09 -13.76 1.26
N LEU A 190 7.88 -13.87 -0.05
CA LEU A 190 7.51 -15.12 -0.72
C LEU A 190 8.65 -16.15 -0.69
N PHE A 191 9.89 -15.69 -0.91
CA PHE A 191 11.07 -16.54 -0.96
C PHE A 191 11.78 -16.69 0.39
N ASP A 192 11.24 -16.14 1.48
CA ASP A 192 11.87 -16.14 2.80
C ASP A 192 13.31 -15.58 2.76
N ILE A 193 13.44 -14.40 2.16
CA ILE A 193 14.69 -13.63 2.13
C ILE A 193 14.63 -12.64 3.28
N ARG A 194 15.58 -12.74 4.22
CA ARG A 194 15.70 -11.78 5.31
C ARG A 194 16.01 -10.41 4.72
N HIS A 195 15.13 -9.45 5.00
CA HIS A 195 15.41 -8.04 4.73
C HIS A 195 16.57 -7.60 5.63
N SER A 196 17.78 -7.59 5.09
CA SER A 196 18.87 -6.76 5.59
C SER A 196 18.43 -5.33 5.29
N ALA A 197 17.93 -4.60 6.30
CA ALA A 197 17.63 -3.17 6.19
C ALA A 197 18.87 -2.35 5.76
N THR A 198 20.04 -2.98 5.72
CA THR A 198 21.35 -2.41 5.40
C THR A 198 21.77 -2.52 3.92
N ASP A 199 21.15 -3.38 3.09
CA ASP A 199 21.53 -3.50 1.65
C ASP A 199 20.66 -2.67 0.69
N ALA A 200 19.58 -2.09 1.19
CA ALA A 200 18.91 -1.01 0.48
C ALA A 200 19.56 0.31 0.92
N ALA A 201 20.39 0.88 0.07
CA ALA A 201 20.90 2.26 0.18
C ALA A 201 19.79 3.33 0.13
N LEU A 202 18.54 2.97 0.41
CA LEU A 202 17.39 3.85 0.50
C LEU A 202 17.08 4.05 1.98
N ALA A 203 17.74 5.08 2.51
CA ALA A 203 17.69 5.51 3.88
C ALA A 203 16.25 5.46 4.43
N MET A 204 16.08 4.72 5.53
CA MET A 204 14.95 4.87 6.44
C MET A 204 14.90 6.30 6.98
N GLN A 205 14.24 7.22 6.28
CA GLN A 205 13.59 8.38 6.87
C GLN A 205 12.23 8.59 6.20
N ASP A 206 11.18 8.55 7.02
CA ASP A 206 9.85 9.13 6.77
C ASP A 206 8.76 8.37 5.98
N PHE A 207 8.74 7.04 5.91
CA PHE A 207 7.53 6.32 5.45
C PHE A 207 6.37 6.40 6.47
N ALA A 208 6.62 6.84 7.70
CA ALA A 208 5.63 6.89 8.78
C ALA A 208 4.96 8.25 9.01
N THR A 209 5.11 9.23 8.11
CA THR A 209 4.71 10.62 8.39
C THR A 209 3.75 11.22 7.37
N GLY A 210 2.82 10.43 6.84
CA GLY A 210 1.62 11.01 6.20
C GLY A 210 0.98 12.09 7.09
N SER A 211 0.97 11.90 8.42
CA SER A 211 0.46 12.90 9.36
C SER A 211 1.44 14.05 9.71
N LEU A 212 2.76 13.80 9.76
CA LEU A 212 3.79 14.77 10.19
C LEU A 212 4.27 15.70 9.06
N LYS A 213 4.07 15.33 7.79
CA LYS A 213 4.35 16.19 6.61
C LYS A 213 3.12 17.02 6.21
N VAL A 214 1.92 16.55 6.51
CA VAL A 214 0.67 17.28 6.25
C VAL A 214 0.55 18.53 7.12
N SER A 215 0.99 18.48 8.38
CA SER A 215 1.12 19.68 9.21
C SER A 215 2.08 20.70 8.57
N ARG A 216 3.13 20.28 7.85
CA ARG A 216 4.01 21.20 7.09
C ARG A 216 3.35 21.75 5.82
N CYS A 217 2.52 20.95 5.13
CA CYS A 217 1.71 21.41 3.99
C CYS A 217 0.72 22.52 4.39
N PHE A 218 0.23 22.51 5.64
CA PHE A 218 -0.74 23.49 6.13
C PHE A 218 -0.14 24.60 7.02
N ALA A 219 0.97 24.35 7.71
CA ALA A 219 1.59 25.34 8.61
C ALA A 219 2.35 26.45 7.87
N ASN A 220 2.86 26.21 6.65
CA ASN A 220 3.70 27.17 5.92
C ASN A 220 2.96 28.05 4.90
N GLY A 221 1.63 28.14 4.98
CA GLY A 221 0.83 28.93 4.03
C GLY A 221 0.68 28.22 2.69
N THR A 222 -0.57 27.97 2.30
CA THR A 222 -0.96 27.17 1.12
C THR A 222 -0.65 27.81 -0.24
N GLY A 223 0.13 28.91 -0.27
CA GLY A 223 0.35 29.72 -1.47
C GLY A 223 1.50 29.27 -2.39
N SER A 224 2.48 28.49 -1.90
CA SER A 224 3.74 28.26 -2.66
C SER A 224 3.89 26.87 -3.27
N LEU A 225 3.14 25.85 -2.84
CA LEU A 225 3.34 24.47 -3.32
C LEU A 225 2.39 24.13 -4.47
N SER A 226 2.97 23.74 -5.60
CA SER A 226 2.26 23.11 -6.72
C SER A 226 1.47 21.88 -6.25
N ARG A 227 0.45 21.50 -7.02
CA ARG A 227 -0.32 20.27 -6.74
C ARG A 227 0.59 19.03 -6.72
N SER A 228 1.61 19.02 -7.58
CA SER A 228 2.62 17.95 -7.63
C SER A 228 3.44 17.87 -6.34
N GLU A 229 3.91 19.01 -5.82
CA GLU A 229 4.68 19.04 -4.55
C GLU A 229 3.84 18.61 -3.35
N ARG A 230 2.60 19.08 -3.26
CA ARG A 230 1.68 18.63 -2.21
C ARG A 230 1.45 17.14 -2.31
N ARG A 231 1.19 16.63 -3.50
CA ARG A 231 1.03 15.19 -3.73
C ARG A 231 2.23 14.38 -3.25
N ARG A 232 3.45 14.81 -3.58
CA ARG A 232 4.70 14.18 -3.11
C ARG A 232 4.76 14.09 -1.59
N LEU A 233 4.40 15.16 -0.88
CA LEU A 233 4.38 15.20 0.59
C LEU A 233 3.31 14.30 1.21
N ILE A 234 2.19 14.12 0.51
CA ILE A 234 1.04 13.35 0.98
C ILE A 234 1.25 11.84 0.81
N PHE A 235 1.76 11.43 -0.35
CA PHE A 235 1.89 10.02 -0.72
C PHE A 235 3.31 9.46 -0.49
N GLY A 236 4.29 10.32 -0.20
CA GLY A 236 5.63 9.90 0.25
C GLY A 236 6.61 9.55 -0.89
N SER A 237 6.39 10.05 -2.10
CA SER A 237 7.18 9.71 -3.29
C SER A 237 8.68 10.07 -3.19
N ASP A 238 9.07 10.96 -2.27
CA ASP A 238 10.46 11.41 -2.04
C ASP A 238 11.29 10.49 -1.11
N ILE A 239 10.72 9.38 -0.62
CA ILE A 239 11.40 8.51 0.36
C ILE A 239 12.30 7.46 -0.32
N LEU A 240 12.16 7.28 -1.64
CA LEU A 240 12.88 6.25 -2.40
C LEU A 240 13.76 6.80 -3.53
N SER A 241 13.82 8.13 -3.69
CA SER A 241 14.65 8.80 -4.68
C SER A 241 15.93 9.34 -4.04
N VAL A 242 16.91 8.44 -3.86
CA VAL A 242 18.35 8.73 -3.89
C VAL A 242 19.01 7.66 -4.74
#